data_AF-J2PQN4-F1
#
_entry.id   AF-J2PQN4-F1
#
_cell.length_a   1.000
_cell.length_b   1.000
_cell.length_c   1.000
_cell.angle_alpha   90.00
_cell.angle_beta   90.00
_cell.angle_gamma   90.00
#
_symmetry.space_group_name_H-M   'P 1'
#
loop_
_entity.id
_entity.type
_entity.pdbx_description
1 polymer ?
#
loop_
_entity_poly.entity_id
_entity_poly.type
_entity_poly.pdbx_seq_one_letter_code
_entity_poly.pdbx_strand_id
1 'polypeptide(L)' 'MSKSLLDRGIVAVENIDWKGDRWAAFQVNGALKISEFSKLTEGQEIVLKNWEEIERLRNFLNSLKPVKKPEEVVIHAATA' A
#
# COMPACT_ATOMS: atom_id res chain seq x y z
N MET A 1 23.11 8.28 14.16
CA MET A 1 23.15 8.46 12.69
C MET A 1 22.01 7.69 12.07
N SER A 2 21.18 8.33 11.24
CA SER A 2 20.12 7.64 10.49
C SER A 2 20.76 6.83 9.35
N LYS A 3 20.52 5.52 9.32
CA LYS A 3 20.93 4.67 8.19
C LYS A 3 20.29 5.16 6.89
N SER A 4 21.04 5.18 5.79
CA SER A 4 20.49 5.55 4.49
C SER A 4 19.43 4.53 4.04
N LEU A 5 18.57 4.90 3.08
CA LEU A 5 17.57 3.97 2.53
C LEU A 5 18.24 2.72 1.90
N LEU A 6 19.38 2.93 1.25
CA LEU A 6 20.21 1.86 0.69
C LEU A 6 20.76 0.93 1.79
N ASP A 7 21.21 1.46 2.92
CA ASP A 7 21.64 0.64 4.08
C ASP A 7 20.50 -0.18 4.70
N ARG A 8 19.25 0.20 4.42
CA ARG A 8 18.03 -0.51 4.82
C ARG A 8 17.53 -1.46 3.74
N GLY A 9 18.27 -1.62 2.63
CA GLY A 9 17.90 -2.46 1.50
C GLY A 9 16.73 -1.92 0.68
N ILE A 10 16.43 -0.63 0.76
CA ILE A 10 15.32 0.03 0.04
C ILE A 10 15.87 0.75 -1.19
N VAL A 11 15.32 0.41 -2.36
CA VAL A 11 15.67 0.97 -3.67
C VAL A 11 14.82 2.20 -3.99
N ALA A 12 13.51 2.12 -3.71
CA ALA A 12 12.56 3.19 -3.99
C ALA A 12 11.43 3.19 -2.94
N VAL A 13 10.86 4.37 -2.70
CA VAL A 13 9.69 4.56 -1.85
C VAL A 13 8.68 5.43 -2.59
N GLU A 14 7.45 4.96 -2.70
CA GLU A 14 6.36 5.67 -3.36
C GLU A 14 5.21 5.89 -2.38
N ASN A 15 4.59 7.06 -2.41
CA ASN A 15 3.34 7.29 -1.72
C ASN A 15 2.19 6.75 -2.58
N ILE A 16 1.36 5.89 -2.00
CA ILE A 16 0.33 5.14 -2.74
C ILE A 16 -1.10 5.55 -2.34
N ASP A 17 -1.25 6.61 -1.54
CA ASP A 17 -2.54 7.15 -1.15
C ASP A 17 -2.57 8.68 -1.19
N TRP A 18 -3.73 9.22 -1.53
CA TRP A 18 -3.91 10.67 -1.62
C TRP A 18 -3.72 11.42 -0.29
N LYS A 19 -3.77 10.71 0.85
CA LYS A 19 -3.62 11.29 2.19
C LYS A 19 -2.17 11.33 2.67
N GLY A 20 -1.23 10.69 1.98
CA GLY A 20 0.16 10.64 2.43
C GLY A 20 0.43 9.58 3.52
N ASP A 21 -0.57 8.79 3.92
CA ASP A 21 -0.48 7.87 5.06
C ASP A 21 0.12 6.51 4.65
N ARG A 22 -0.03 6.10 3.39
CA ARG A 22 0.42 4.79 2.90
C ARG A 22 1.56 4.91 1.91
N TRP A 23 2.58 4.10 2.11
CA TRP A 23 3.75 4.06 1.25
C TRP A 23 4.13 2.62 0.89
N ALA A 24 4.71 2.48 -0.30
CA ALA A 24 5.27 1.26 -0.80
C ALA A 24 6.80 1.41 -0.87
N ALA A 25 7.54 0.50 -0.26
CA ALA A 25 9.00 0.40 -0.42
C ALA A 25 9.37 -0.83 -1.23
N PHE A 26 10.16 -0.58 -2.28
CA PHE A 26 10.77 -1.60 -3.10
C PHE A 26 12.12 -1.97 -2.50
N GLN A 27 12.32 -3.25 -2.20
CA GLN A 27 13.56 -3.74 -1.61
C GLN A 27 14.49 -4.37 -2.65
N VAL A 28 15.79 -4.37 -2.36
CA VAL A 28 16.84 -4.95 -3.24
C VAL A 28 16.67 -6.45 -3.47
N ASN A 29 15.96 -7.15 -2.58
CA ASN A 29 15.63 -8.58 -2.69
C ASN A 29 14.38 -8.85 -3.56
N GLY A 30 13.80 -7.81 -4.18
CA GLY A 30 12.57 -7.93 -4.97
C GLY A 30 11.27 -7.90 -4.16
N ALA A 31 11.34 -7.72 -2.84
CA ALA A 31 10.14 -7.60 -2.01
C ALA A 31 9.51 -6.21 -2.10
N LEU A 32 8.18 -6.17 -1.97
CA LEU A 32 7.38 -4.96 -1.86
C LEU A 32 6.79 -4.88 -0.46
N LYS A 33 7.18 -3.87 0.32
CA LYS A 33 6.60 -3.62 1.64
C LYS A 33 5.64 -2.45 1.58
N ILE A 34 4.39 -2.67 1.96
CA ILE A 34 3.39 -1.62 2.11
C ILE A 34 3.23 -1.32 3.59
N SER A 35 3.25 -0.05 3.96
CA SER A 35 3.16 0.38 5.35
C SER A 35 2.31 1.63 5.47
N GLU A 36 1.60 1.74 6.59
CA GLU A 36 0.82 2.92 6.95
C GLU A 36 1.53 3.68 8.07
N PHE A 37 1.67 4.99 7.95
CA PHE A 37 2.29 5.84 8.98
C PHE A 37 1.49 5.82 10.29
N SER A 38 0.17 5.93 10.17
CA SER A 38 -0.78 5.82 11.28
C SER A 38 -0.74 4.47 12.01
N LYS A 39 -0.20 3.44 11.35
CA LYS A 39 -0.10 2.07 11.88
C LYS A 39 1.28 1.48 11.63
N LEU A 40 2.31 2.13 12.19
CA LEU A 40 3.70 1.69 12.13
C LEU A 40 3.95 0.21 12.49
N THR A 41 3.00 -0.46 13.18
CA THR A 41 3.05 -1.88 13.55
C THR A 41 2.29 -2.83 12.61
N GLU A 42 1.41 -2.35 11.73
CA GLU A 42 0.60 -3.17 10.81
C GLU A 42 1.07 -2.97 9.36
N GLY A 43 2.34 -3.28 9.08
CA GLY A 43 2.85 -3.33 7.72
C GLY A 43 2.43 -4.62 7.01
N GLN A 44 1.93 -4.53 5.79
CA GLN A 44 1.74 -5.70 4.92
C GLN A 44 2.98 -5.87 4.04
N GLU A 45 3.66 -7.00 4.20
CA GLU A 45 4.83 -7.36 3.39
C GLU A 45 4.44 -8.37 2.32
N ILE A 46 4.69 -8.03 1.06
CA ILE A 46 4.48 -8.89 -0.09
C ILE A 46 5.86 -9.23 -0.66
N VAL A 47 6.30 -10.46 -0.45
CA VAL A 47 7.53 -10.97 -1.06
C VAL A 47 7.16 -11.70 -2.35
N LEU A 48 7.51 -11.12 -3.49
CA LEU A 48 7.33 -11.74 -4.80
C LEU A 48 8.53 -12.64 -5.10
N LYS A 49 8.29 -13.93 -5.33
CA LYS A 49 9.33 -14.96 -5.42
C LYS A 49 9.85 -15.18 -6.84
N ASN A 50 9.06 -14.82 -7.85
CA ASN A 50 9.39 -15.02 -9.27
C ASN A 50 8.62 -14.03 -10.16
N TRP A 51 8.98 -14.03 -11.45
CA TRP A 51 8.37 -13.16 -12.45
C TRP A 51 6.88 -13.43 -12.64
N GLU A 52 6.45 -14.69 -12.60
CA GLU A 52 5.04 -15.07 -12.73
C GLU A 52 4.15 -14.47 -11.63
N GLU A 53 4.65 -14.40 -10.39
CA GLU A 53 3.95 -13.74 -9.28
C GLU A 53 3.85 -12.23 -9.49
N ILE A 54 4.90 -11.59 -10.02
CA ILE A 54 4.88 -10.17 -10.39
C ILE A 54 3.80 -9.92 -11.45
N GLU A 55 3.73 -10.75 -12.49
CA GLU A 55 2.72 -10.59 -13.55
C GLU A 55 1.30 -10.84 -13.05
N ARG A 56 1.10 -11.83 -12.18
CA ARG A 56 -0.21 -12.08 -11.55
C ARG A 56 -0.65 -10.89 -10.71
N LEU A 57 0.24 -10.33 -9.89
CA LEU A 57 -0.07 -9.15 -9.09
C LEU A 57 -0.41 -7.96 -9.98
N ARG A 58 0.42 -7.68 -11.01
CA ARG A 58 0.14 -6.61 -11.99
C ARG A 58 -1.23 -6.77 -12.63
N ASN A 59 -1.54 -7.96 -13.13
CA ASN A 59 -2.81 -8.24 -13.82
C ASN A 59 -3.99 -8.11 -12.85
N PHE A 60 -3.84 -8.57 -11.61
CA PHE A 60 -4.84 -8.39 -10.56
C PHE A 60 -5.08 -6.91 -10.27
N LEU A 61 -4.03 -6.13 -10.01
CA LEU A 61 -4.12 -4.69 -9.73
C LEU A 61 -4.77 -3.93 -10.89
N ASN A 62 -4.42 -4.26 -12.14
CA ASN A 62 -5.03 -3.67 -13.34
C ASN A 62 -6.50 -4.09 -13.52
N SER A 63 -6.92 -5.21 -12.94
CA SER A 63 -8.32 -5.65 -12.98
C SER A 63 -9.20 -5.00 -11.91
N LEU A 64 -8.59 -4.34 -10.91
CA LEU A 64 -9.33 -3.68 -9.84
C LEU A 64 -10.15 -2.52 -10.40
N LYS A 65 -11.47 -2.62 -10.21
CA LYS A 65 -12.38 -1.51 -10.51
C LYS A 65 -12.30 -0.49 -9.38
N PRO A 66 -12.42 0.82 -9.68
CA PRO A 66 -12.55 1.84 -8.66
C PRO A 66 -13.71 1.49 -7.72
N VAL A 67 -13.42 1.29 -6.44
CA VAL A 67 -14.46 1.14 -5.43
C VAL A 67 -15.12 2.50 -5.28
N LYS A 68 -16.39 2.62 -5.65
CA LYS A 68 -17.18 3.82 -5.33
C LYS A 68 -17.08 4.02 -3.83
N LYS A 69 -16.70 5.23 -3.39
CA LYS A 69 -16.67 5.57 -1.96
C LYS A 69 -17.99 5.12 -1.33
N PRO A 70 -17.99 4.48 -0.15
CA PRO A 70 -19.24 4.23 0.56
C PRO A 70 -19.96 5.56 0.71
N GLU A 71 -21.16 5.65 0.16
CA GLU A 71 -22.03 6.81 0.33
C GLU A 71 -22.24 6.98 1.84
N GLU A 72 -21.93 8.18 2.36
CA GLU A 72 -22.24 8.52 3.74
C GLU A 72 -23.73 8.32 3.95
N VAL A 73 -24.10 7.31 4.73
CA VAL A 73 -25.49 7.10 5.15
C VAL A 73 -25.84 8.28 6.06
N VAL A 74 -26.46 9.31 5.49
CA VAL A 74 -27.03 10.42 6.25
C VAL A 74 -28.26 9.87 6.98
N ILE A 75 -28.06 9.40 8.21
CA ILE A 75 -29.16 9.05 9.10
C ILE A 75 -29.87 10.35 9.44
N HIS A 76 -30.95 10.65 8.71
CA HIS A 76 -31.89 11.68 9.15
C HIS A 76 -32.59 11.11 10.38
N ALA A 77 -32.16 11.57 11.57
CA ALA A 77 -32.90 11.33 12.79
C ALA A 77 -34.28 11.97 12.63
N ALA A 78 -35.28 11.16 12.30
CA ALA A 78 -36.67 11.58 12.33
C ALA A 78 -37.00 11.97 13.77
N THR A 79 -37.08 13.27 14.00
CA THR A 79 -37.62 13.84 15.23
C THR A 79 -39.11 14.08 14.97
N ALA A 80 -39.96 13.28 15.63
CA ALA A 80 -41.35 13.60 15.93
C ALA A 80 -41.82 12.70 17.09
#